data_AF-A0A940HTW5-F1
#
_entry.id   AF-A0A940HTW5-F1
#
_cell.length_a   1.000
_cell.length_b   1.000
_cell.length_c   1.000
_cell.angle_alpha   90.00
_cell.angle_beta   90.00
_cell.angle_gamma   90.00
#
_symmetry.space_group_name_H-M   'P 1'
#
loop_
_entity.id
_entity.type
_entity.pdbx_description
1 polymer ?
#
loop_
_entity_poly.entity_id
_entity_poly.type
_entity_poly.pdbx_seq_one_letter_code
_entity_poly.pdbx_strand_id
1 'polypeptide(L)'
;GIRNSVGHAFNPSNGDLWFTDNQVDGMGDETPPGELNKACGLGPDVWYGFPYYGGGNVRTNEYKGQSIPDAKKGKYCKPQVEMIAHAADLGMMFYTGNMFPAKYNNAIFSTQHGSWNAVKPRGARVMVTFLDKKGNAAKTEVFADGWMTEIGTYLGRPVDVQQYVDGSILVSDDKAGVVYRITYSGS
;
A
#
# COMPACT_ATOMS: atom_id res chain seq x y z
N GLY A 1 -9.36 -13.80 2.24
CA GLY A 1 -10.09 -12.99 1.24
C GLY A 1 -9.29 -11.77 0.87
N ILE A 2 -7.99 -11.97 0.63
CA ILE A 2 -6.98 -10.98 0.26
C ILE A 2 -6.41 -11.53 -1.05
N ARG A 3 -6.16 -10.70 -2.06
CA ARG A 3 -5.73 -11.24 -3.37
C ARG A 3 -4.24 -11.58 -3.36
N ASN A 4 -3.41 -10.58 -3.13
CA ASN A 4 -1.96 -10.69 -3.15
C ASN A 4 -1.34 -9.58 -2.30
N SER A 5 -1.12 -9.90 -1.02
CA SER A 5 -0.47 -9.02 -0.07
C SER A 5 1.02 -9.32 0.02
N VAL A 6 1.84 -8.30 -0.24
CA VAL A 6 3.32 -8.43 -0.25
C VAL A 6 3.93 -7.75 0.98
N GLY A 7 3.51 -6.52 1.29
CA GLY A 7 3.98 -5.77 2.44
C GLY A 7 3.11 -6.01 3.67
N HIS A 8 3.77 -6.22 4.82
CA HIS A 8 3.11 -6.37 6.11
C HIS A 8 3.96 -5.72 7.20
N ALA A 9 3.33 -5.01 8.13
CA ALA A 9 4.00 -4.51 9.31
C ALA A 9 3.04 -4.44 10.50
N PHE A 10 3.58 -4.62 11.70
CA PHE A 10 2.84 -4.38 12.94
C PHE A 10 3.08 -2.94 13.40
N ASN A 11 2.01 -2.22 13.70
CA ASN A 11 2.13 -0.89 14.27
C ASN A 11 2.80 -0.99 15.65
N PRO A 12 3.98 -0.37 15.86
CA PRO A 12 4.74 -0.53 17.09
C PRO A 12 4.04 0.09 18.31
N SER A 13 3.07 0.98 18.11
CA SER A 13 2.37 1.65 19.20
C SER A 13 1.20 0.85 19.78
N ASN A 14 0.56 -0.02 18.98
CA ASN A 14 -0.64 -0.74 19.40
C ASN A 14 -0.71 -2.21 18.97
N GLY A 15 0.24 -2.69 18.17
CA GLY A 15 0.30 -4.07 17.68
C GLY A 15 -0.67 -4.39 16.54
N ASP A 16 -1.40 -3.41 16.00
CA ASP A 16 -2.29 -3.63 14.86
C ASP A 16 -1.48 -4.12 13.65
N LEU A 17 -1.94 -5.20 12.99
CA LEU A 17 -1.37 -5.65 11.72
C LEU A 17 -1.87 -4.76 10.58
N TRP A 18 -0.94 -4.28 9.76
CA TRP A 18 -1.21 -3.58 8.52
C TRP A 18 -0.58 -4.29 7.34
N PHE A 19 -1.21 -4.18 6.17
CA PHE A 19 -0.73 -4.85 4.96
C PHE A 19 -1.20 -4.16 3.68
N THR A 20 -0.40 -4.26 2.62
CA THR A 20 -0.77 -3.82 1.25
C THR A 20 -1.51 -4.93 0.53
N ASP A 21 -2.39 -4.65 -0.44
CA ASP A 21 -3.00 -5.68 -1.29
C ASP A 21 -3.08 -5.26 -2.76
N ASN A 22 -2.60 -6.14 -3.65
CA ASN A 22 -2.60 -5.96 -5.09
C ASN A 22 -3.84 -6.62 -5.70
N GLN A 23 -4.68 -5.80 -6.33
CA GLN A 23 -6.01 -6.20 -6.74
C GLN A 23 -6.09 -6.78 -8.16
N VAL A 24 -7.26 -7.31 -8.52
CA VAL A 24 -7.48 -8.07 -9.76
C VAL A 24 -7.23 -7.24 -11.02
N ASP A 25 -6.59 -7.85 -12.01
CA ASP A 25 -6.28 -7.24 -13.29
C ASP A 25 -7.46 -7.34 -14.28
N GLY A 26 -7.41 -6.56 -15.36
CA GLY A 26 -8.37 -6.69 -16.48
C GLY A 26 -9.75 -6.08 -16.25
N MET A 27 -9.91 -5.21 -15.24
CA MET A 27 -11.16 -4.49 -14.99
C MET A 27 -11.21 -3.08 -15.60
N GLY A 28 -10.11 -2.60 -16.18
CA GLY A 28 -9.95 -1.26 -16.74
C GLY A 28 -8.76 -0.52 -16.13
N ASP A 29 -8.41 0.66 -16.64
CA ASP A 29 -7.21 1.39 -16.22
C ASP A 29 -7.30 2.06 -14.85
N GLU A 30 -8.52 2.39 -14.41
CA GLU A 30 -8.77 3.16 -13.19
C GLU A 30 -9.43 2.30 -12.10
N THR A 31 -9.47 0.98 -12.30
CA THR A 31 -10.18 0.07 -11.41
C THR A 31 -9.64 -1.35 -11.48
N PRO A 32 -9.68 -2.12 -10.38
CA PRO A 32 -10.04 -1.66 -9.03
C PRO A 32 -8.90 -0.91 -8.33
N PRO A 33 -9.18 -0.14 -7.26
CA PRO A 33 -8.14 0.53 -6.50
C PRO A 33 -7.23 -0.49 -5.82
N GLY A 34 -5.94 -0.17 -5.65
CA GLY A 34 -5.09 -0.90 -4.70
C GLY A 34 -5.54 -0.65 -3.26
N GLU A 35 -4.94 -1.33 -2.28
CA GLU A 35 -5.35 -1.17 -0.89
C GLU A 35 -4.19 -1.11 0.10
N LEU A 36 -4.33 -0.24 1.09
CA LEU A 36 -3.65 -0.38 2.39
C LEU A 36 -4.69 -0.72 3.45
N ASN A 37 -4.48 -1.86 4.09
CA ASN A 37 -5.42 -2.47 5.02
C ASN A 37 -4.87 -2.42 6.44
N LYS A 38 -5.78 -2.19 7.39
CA LYS A 38 -5.56 -2.52 8.81
C LYS A 38 -6.40 -3.76 9.11
N ALA A 39 -5.78 -4.79 9.64
CA ALA A 39 -6.48 -6.01 10.02
C ALA A 39 -7.49 -5.69 11.13
N CYS A 40 -8.77 -5.96 10.90
CA CYS A 40 -9.79 -5.88 11.95
C CYS A 40 -9.93 -7.20 12.74
N GLY A 41 -9.12 -8.20 12.40
CA GLY A 41 -8.98 -9.46 13.13
C GLY A 41 -8.32 -10.54 12.28
N LEU A 42 -7.99 -11.66 12.93
CA LEU A 42 -7.43 -12.85 12.29
C LEU A 42 -8.39 -14.02 12.54
N GLY A 43 -8.61 -14.85 11.52
CA GLY A 43 -9.43 -16.05 11.64
C GLY A 43 -10.59 -16.12 10.64
N PRO A 44 -11.40 -17.19 10.72
CA PRO A 44 -12.43 -17.50 9.74
C PRO A 44 -13.62 -16.54 9.74
N ASP A 45 -13.78 -15.75 10.81
CA ASP A 45 -14.86 -14.77 10.95
C ASP A 45 -14.52 -13.38 10.39
N VAL A 46 -13.33 -13.22 9.81
CA VAL A 46 -12.91 -11.99 9.13
C VAL A 46 -12.74 -12.26 7.65
N TRP A 47 -13.31 -11.39 6.82
CA TRP A 47 -13.20 -11.48 5.37
C TRP A 47 -12.78 -10.15 4.79
N TYR A 48 -11.75 -10.14 3.95
CA TYR A 48 -11.17 -8.92 3.35
C TYR A 48 -11.67 -8.66 1.92
N GLY A 49 -12.80 -9.24 1.51
CA GLY A 49 -13.48 -8.88 0.27
C GLY A 49 -13.14 -9.73 -0.97
N PHE A 50 -11.90 -10.14 -1.18
CA PHE A 50 -11.56 -10.96 -2.36
C PHE A 50 -12.22 -12.36 -2.26
N PRO A 51 -12.75 -12.93 -3.37
CA PRO A 51 -12.75 -12.42 -4.74
C PRO A 51 -13.98 -11.59 -5.14
N TYR A 52 -14.91 -11.30 -4.23
CA TYR A 52 -16.16 -10.59 -4.59
C TYR A 52 -15.96 -9.08 -4.71
N TYR A 53 -15.14 -8.52 -3.83
CA TYR A 53 -14.64 -7.15 -3.92
C TYR A 53 -13.17 -7.20 -4.32
N GLY A 54 -12.78 -6.31 -5.21
CA GLY A 54 -11.39 -6.14 -5.64
C GLY A 54 -10.77 -4.85 -5.12
N GLY A 55 -11.36 -4.18 -4.14
CA GLY A 55 -10.95 -2.84 -3.75
C GLY A 55 -12.10 -2.05 -3.14
N GLY A 56 -12.12 -1.82 -1.83
CA GLY A 56 -13.15 -1.02 -1.19
C GLY A 56 -14.56 -1.54 -1.46
N ASN A 57 -15.38 -0.81 -2.22
CA ASN A 57 -16.73 -1.27 -2.62
C ASN A 57 -16.82 -1.81 -4.06
N VAL A 58 -15.70 -1.84 -4.80
CA VAL A 58 -15.65 -2.27 -6.20
C VAL A 58 -15.82 -3.78 -6.30
N ARG A 59 -16.84 -4.21 -7.05
CA ARG A 59 -17.10 -5.63 -7.34
C ARG A 59 -16.27 -6.11 -8.52
N THR A 60 -15.63 -7.26 -8.37
CA THR A 60 -14.86 -7.89 -9.45
C THR A 60 -15.77 -8.29 -10.62
N ASN A 61 -15.24 -8.31 -11.84
CA ASN A 61 -16.05 -8.56 -13.05
C ASN A 61 -16.72 -9.94 -13.01
N GLU A 62 -16.05 -10.93 -12.45
CA GLU A 62 -16.48 -12.31 -12.34
C GLU A 62 -17.62 -12.47 -11.33
N TYR A 63 -17.64 -11.64 -10.28
CA TYR A 63 -18.57 -11.78 -9.14
C TYR A 63 -19.58 -10.64 -9.00
N LYS A 64 -19.54 -9.59 -9.83
CA LYS A 64 -20.46 -8.44 -9.72
C LYS A 64 -21.93 -8.78 -9.86
N GLY A 65 -22.27 -9.85 -10.59
CA GLY A 65 -23.64 -10.36 -10.72
C GLY A 65 -24.08 -11.33 -9.62
N GLN A 66 -23.20 -11.70 -8.69
CA GLN A 66 -23.48 -12.69 -7.66
C GLN A 66 -23.75 -12.05 -6.30
N SER A 67 -24.66 -12.64 -5.53
CA SER A 67 -24.85 -12.27 -4.13
C SER A 67 -23.61 -12.64 -3.29
N ILE A 68 -23.38 -11.86 -2.21
CA ILE A 68 -22.37 -12.26 -1.21
C ILE A 68 -22.90 -13.49 -0.46
N PRO A 69 -22.11 -14.57 -0.34
CA PRO A 69 -22.49 -15.74 0.45
C PRO A 69 -22.86 -15.37 1.89
N ASP A 70 -23.90 -16.00 2.44
CA ASP A 70 -24.39 -15.69 3.79
C ASP A 70 -23.30 -15.78 4.86
N ALA A 71 -22.41 -16.77 4.74
CA ALA A 71 -21.27 -16.96 5.63
C ALA A 71 -20.28 -15.77 5.67
N LYS A 72 -20.32 -14.86 4.68
CA LYS A 72 -19.46 -13.67 4.57
C LYS A 72 -20.19 -12.36 4.88
N LYS A 73 -21.52 -12.38 4.98
CA LYS A 73 -22.32 -11.18 5.28
C LYS A 73 -21.93 -10.65 6.67
N GLY A 74 -21.72 -9.33 6.77
CA GLY A 74 -21.31 -8.66 8.01
C GLY A 74 -19.85 -8.89 8.43
N LYS A 75 -19.08 -9.71 7.71
CA LYS A 75 -17.68 -10.03 8.03
C LYS A 75 -16.65 -9.21 7.25
N TYR A 76 -17.12 -8.30 6.39
CA TYR A 76 -16.25 -7.57 5.46
C TYR A 76 -15.42 -6.51 6.18
N CYS A 77 -14.12 -6.74 6.27
CA CYS A 77 -13.10 -5.81 6.67
C CYS A 77 -12.68 -4.95 5.47
N LYS A 78 -13.03 -3.66 5.49
CA LYS A 78 -12.68 -2.73 4.41
C LYS A 78 -11.26 -2.19 4.55
N PRO A 79 -10.62 -1.79 3.45
CA PRO A 79 -9.34 -1.10 3.50
C PRO A 79 -9.44 0.22 4.26
N GLN A 80 -8.31 0.65 4.80
CA GLN A 80 -8.18 1.98 5.40
C GLN A 80 -7.91 3.04 4.34
N VAL A 81 -7.23 2.64 3.26
CA VAL A 81 -6.91 3.52 2.13
C VAL A 81 -7.14 2.76 0.83
N GLU A 82 -7.92 3.34 -0.07
CA GLU A 82 -7.97 2.94 -1.48
C GLU A 82 -6.81 3.67 -2.20
N MET A 83 -5.87 2.91 -2.72
CA MET A 83 -4.73 3.41 -3.49
C MET A 83 -5.10 3.50 -4.97
N ILE A 84 -4.34 4.29 -5.73
CA ILE A 84 -4.55 4.38 -7.17
C ILE A 84 -4.44 2.98 -7.81
N ALA A 85 -5.37 2.66 -8.72
CA ALA A 85 -5.39 1.38 -9.41
C ALA A 85 -4.04 1.09 -10.07
N HIS A 86 -3.62 -0.18 -10.06
CA HIS A 86 -2.43 -0.70 -10.74
C HIS A 86 -1.07 -0.11 -10.32
N ALA A 87 -0.98 0.71 -9.27
CA ALA A 87 0.32 1.23 -8.81
C ALA A 87 1.24 0.18 -8.18
N ALA A 88 0.71 -1.02 -7.93
CA ALA A 88 1.40 -2.17 -7.37
C ALA A 88 2.01 -1.87 -5.99
N ASP A 89 1.17 -1.73 -4.97
CA ASP A 89 1.62 -1.51 -3.59
C ASP A 89 2.34 -2.77 -3.05
N LEU A 90 3.62 -2.64 -2.70
CA LEU A 90 4.47 -3.77 -2.29
C LEU A 90 4.86 -3.64 -0.81
N GLY A 91 6.15 -3.49 -0.53
CA GLY A 91 6.70 -3.45 0.82
C GLY A 91 6.24 -2.23 1.63
N MET A 92 6.27 -2.37 2.95
CA MET A 92 5.87 -1.32 3.88
C MET A 92 6.57 -1.43 5.23
N MET A 93 6.66 -0.30 5.93
CA MET A 93 7.20 -0.22 7.30
C MET A 93 6.54 0.89 8.11
N PHE A 94 6.58 0.77 9.44
CA PHE A 94 6.31 1.88 10.35
C PHE A 94 7.62 2.58 10.67
N TYR A 95 7.67 3.89 10.46
CA TYR A 95 8.87 4.66 10.78
C TYR A 95 8.93 5.01 12.27
N THR A 96 10.06 4.72 12.90
CA THR A 96 10.29 4.95 14.34
C THR A 96 11.53 5.79 14.64
N GLY A 97 12.31 6.13 13.61
CA GLY A 97 13.53 6.91 13.72
C GLY A 97 13.27 8.40 13.99
N ASN A 98 14.37 9.13 14.19
CA ASN A 98 14.36 10.55 14.54
C ASN A 98 15.03 11.45 13.47
N MET A 99 15.44 10.91 12.32
CA MET A 99 16.07 11.70 11.25
C MET A 99 15.05 12.61 10.54
N PHE A 100 13.86 12.10 10.23
CA PHE A 100 12.79 12.88 9.58
C PHE A 100 11.97 13.69 10.59
N PRO A 101 11.25 14.75 10.14
CA PRO A 101 10.37 15.54 11.01
C PRO A 101 9.40 14.69 11.83
N ALA A 102 9.12 15.11 13.07
CA ALA A 102 8.33 14.34 14.05
C ALA A 102 6.95 13.85 13.54
N LYS A 103 6.35 14.54 12.56
CA LYS A 103 5.09 14.11 11.92
C LYS A 103 5.17 12.71 11.28
N TYR A 104 6.36 12.25 10.88
CA TYR A 104 6.57 10.94 10.27
C TYR A 104 6.71 9.82 11.29
N ASN A 105 6.88 10.13 12.57
CA ASN A 105 6.97 9.12 13.61
C ASN A 105 5.65 8.33 13.68
N ASN A 106 5.77 7.00 13.67
CA ASN A 106 4.67 6.04 13.59
C ASN A 106 3.80 6.15 12.33
N ALA A 107 4.26 6.87 11.29
CA ALA A 107 3.61 6.83 9.98
C ALA A 107 4.00 5.56 9.22
N ILE A 108 3.12 5.12 8.34
CA ILE A 108 3.37 3.99 7.44
C ILE A 108 4.03 4.52 6.18
N PHE A 109 5.17 3.96 5.81
CA PHE A 109 5.75 4.13 4.49
C PHE A 109 5.46 2.88 3.68
N SER A 110 5.04 3.04 2.43
CA SER A 110 4.81 1.93 1.50
C SER A 110 5.34 2.26 0.12
N THR A 111 5.77 1.23 -0.61
CA THR A 111 6.26 1.39 -1.99
C THR A 111 5.15 1.11 -2.99
N GLN A 112 5.17 1.86 -4.09
CA GLN A 112 4.40 1.58 -5.30
C GLN A 112 5.39 1.23 -6.41
N HIS A 113 5.38 -0.03 -6.82
CA HIS A 113 6.34 -0.60 -7.78
C HIS A 113 6.12 -0.13 -9.22
N GLY A 114 4.89 0.29 -9.53
CA GLY A 114 4.51 0.82 -10.84
C GLY A 114 3.63 -0.14 -11.65
N SER A 115 2.70 0.44 -12.40
CA SER A 115 1.81 -0.30 -13.27
C SER A 115 2.53 -0.97 -14.44
N TRP A 116 2.04 -2.14 -14.83
CA TRP A 116 2.41 -2.81 -16.08
C TRP A 116 1.26 -2.88 -17.09
N ASN A 117 0.02 -2.73 -16.61
CA ASN A 117 -1.24 -2.95 -17.34
C ASN A 117 -2.18 -1.73 -17.38
N ALA A 118 -1.68 -0.54 -17.05
CA ALA A 118 -2.45 0.70 -17.18
C ALA A 118 -1.96 1.49 -18.41
N VAL A 119 -2.89 2.04 -19.20
CA VAL A 119 -2.54 2.87 -20.37
C VAL A 119 -1.65 4.06 -20.02
N LYS A 120 -1.92 4.71 -18.88
CA LYS A 120 -1.04 5.73 -18.30
C LYS A 120 -0.23 5.13 -17.15
N PRO A 121 1.11 5.02 -17.29
CA PRO A 121 2.01 4.60 -16.22
C PRO A 121 1.80 5.42 -14.95
N ARG A 122 1.86 4.75 -13.80
CA ARG A 122 1.55 5.31 -12.48
C ARG A 122 2.23 4.47 -11.41
N GLY A 123 2.40 5.05 -10.21
CA GLY A 123 3.19 4.44 -9.16
C GLY A 123 4.66 4.84 -9.31
N ALA A 124 5.58 3.90 -9.10
CA ALA A 124 7.03 4.13 -9.05
C ALA A 124 7.42 5.24 -8.07
N ARG A 125 6.97 5.08 -6.83
CA ARG A 125 7.11 6.08 -5.76
C ARG A 125 6.99 5.45 -4.38
N VAL A 126 7.38 6.20 -3.36
CA VAL A 126 7.15 5.89 -1.95
C VAL A 126 5.99 6.76 -1.46
N MET A 127 5.02 6.12 -0.82
CA MET A 127 3.88 6.75 -0.18
C MET A 127 4.11 6.84 1.33
N VAL A 128 3.46 7.81 1.96
CA VAL A 128 3.35 7.89 3.42
C VAL A 128 1.88 7.99 3.81
N THR A 129 1.46 7.17 4.78
CA THR A 129 0.14 7.21 5.42
C THR A 129 0.30 7.57 6.89
N PHE A 130 -0.24 8.73 7.27
CA PHE A 130 -0.30 9.18 8.66
C PHE A 130 -1.50 8.56 9.36
N LEU A 131 -1.34 8.25 10.64
CA LEU A 131 -2.39 7.68 11.47
C LEU A 131 -2.96 8.70 12.45
N ASP A 132 -4.25 8.58 12.75
CA ASP A 132 -4.90 9.30 13.83
C ASP A 132 -4.52 8.72 15.21
N LYS A 133 -5.00 9.36 16.29
CA LYS A 133 -4.74 8.91 17.67
C LYS A 133 -5.32 7.51 18.00
N LYS A 134 -6.24 7.00 17.17
CA LYS A 134 -6.85 5.68 17.32
C LYS A 134 -6.14 4.63 16.44
N GLY A 135 -5.08 5.01 15.73
CA GLY A 135 -4.37 4.13 14.81
C GLY A 135 -5.19 3.81 13.56
N ASN A 136 -6.02 4.73 13.08
CA ASN A 136 -6.68 4.63 11.77
C ASN A 136 -5.98 5.54 10.76
N ALA A 137 -6.06 5.21 9.47
CA ALA A 137 -5.48 6.08 8.44
C ALA A 137 -6.16 7.45 8.43
N ALA A 138 -5.38 8.52 8.43
CA ALA A 138 -5.86 9.90 8.43
C ALA A 138 -5.56 10.62 7.12
N LYS A 139 -4.33 10.52 6.61
CA LYS A 139 -3.92 11.14 5.35
C LYS A 139 -2.86 10.28 4.68
N THR A 140 -2.97 10.14 3.36
CA THR A 140 -1.96 9.49 2.52
C THR A 140 -1.45 10.47 1.48
N GLU A 141 -0.13 10.57 1.31
CA GLU A 141 0.50 11.43 0.31
C GLU A 141 1.78 10.80 -0.24
N VAL A 142 2.27 11.34 -1.36
CA VAL A 142 3.56 10.93 -1.93
C VAL A 142 4.67 11.46 -1.01
N PHE A 143 5.57 10.56 -0.60
CA PHE A 143 6.77 10.92 0.16
C PHE A 143 7.97 11.18 -0.74
N ALA A 144 8.21 10.29 -1.69
CA ALA A 144 9.30 10.40 -2.66
C ALA A 144 8.87 9.82 -4.01
N ASP A 145 9.19 10.50 -5.09
CA ASP A 145 9.03 10.05 -6.47
C ASP A 145 10.30 10.35 -7.28
N GLY A 146 10.24 10.22 -8.61
CA GLY A 146 11.39 10.44 -9.50
C GLY A 146 11.91 9.17 -10.20
N TRP A 147 11.32 8.01 -9.91
CA TRP A 147 11.62 6.76 -10.61
C TRP A 147 10.89 6.61 -11.96
N MET A 148 10.17 7.64 -12.40
CA MET A 148 9.43 7.64 -13.66
C MET A 148 9.61 8.98 -14.37
N THR A 149 9.92 8.94 -15.65
CA THR A 149 9.99 10.14 -16.52
C THR A 149 8.60 10.74 -16.75
N GLU A 150 8.54 12.00 -17.21
CA GLU A 150 7.28 12.67 -17.55
C GLU A 150 6.45 11.93 -18.63
N ILE A 151 7.12 11.17 -19.51
CA ILE A 151 6.47 10.38 -20.57
C ILE A 151 6.09 8.96 -20.12
N GLY A 152 6.25 8.63 -18.83
CA GLY A 152 5.82 7.34 -18.26
C GLY A 152 6.83 6.20 -18.36
N THR A 153 8.07 6.46 -18.80
CA THR A 153 9.15 5.47 -18.76
C THR A 153 9.67 5.30 -17.33
N TYR A 154 9.66 4.06 -16.83
CA TYR A 154 10.26 3.72 -15.53
C TYR A 154 11.79 3.78 -15.61
N LEU A 155 12.40 4.61 -14.76
CA LEU A 155 13.84 4.64 -14.49
C LEU A 155 14.22 3.63 -13.39
N GLY A 156 13.26 3.34 -12.51
CA GLY A 156 13.37 2.31 -11.49
C GLY A 156 11.99 1.92 -10.95
N ARG A 157 11.95 0.92 -10.06
CA ARG A 157 10.71 0.35 -9.53
C ARG A 157 10.89 -0.01 -8.05
N PRO A 158 10.45 0.88 -7.13
CA PRO A 158 10.55 0.63 -5.69
C PRO A 158 9.85 -0.66 -5.25
N VAL A 159 10.55 -1.55 -4.54
CA VAL A 159 10.02 -2.84 -4.07
C VAL A 159 9.70 -2.83 -2.59
N ASP A 160 10.68 -2.54 -1.74
CA ASP A 160 10.53 -2.50 -0.29
C ASP A 160 11.15 -1.23 0.29
N VAL A 161 10.63 -0.81 1.45
CA VAL A 161 11.06 0.37 2.19
C VAL A 161 11.35 -0.02 3.63
N GLN A 162 12.53 0.33 4.15
CA GLN A 162 12.95 0.00 5.51
C GLN A 162 13.70 1.16 6.16
N GLN A 163 13.63 1.25 7.49
CA GLN A 163 14.45 2.18 8.25
C GLN A 163 15.86 1.60 8.45
N TYR A 164 16.89 2.42 8.20
CA TYR A 164 18.27 2.11 8.55
C TYR A 164 18.58 2.50 10.00
N VAL A 165 19.68 1.98 10.55
CA VAL A 165 20.04 2.14 11.98
C VAL A 165 20.22 3.59 12.44
N ASP A 166 20.49 4.50 11.51
CA ASP A 166 20.65 5.93 11.78
C ASP A 166 19.35 6.74 11.62
N GLY A 167 18.24 6.08 11.29
CA GLY A 167 16.94 6.70 11.01
C GLY A 167 16.75 7.14 9.55
N SER A 168 17.71 6.94 8.65
CA SER A 168 17.48 7.13 7.22
C SER A 168 16.55 6.05 6.66
N ILE A 169 15.95 6.32 5.50
CA ILE A 169 15.05 5.37 4.83
C ILE A 169 15.79 4.72 3.67
N LEU A 170 15.78 3.38 3.62
CA LEU A 170 16.25 2.58 2.50
C LEU A 170 15.08 2.19 1.60
N VAL A 171 15.29 2.28 0.29
CA VAL A 171 14.31 1.84 -0.72
C VAL A 171 15.01 0.91 -1.70
N SER A 172 14.55 -0.32 -1.81
CA SER A 172 15.07 -1.28 -2.79
C SER A 172 14.41 -1.08 -4.16
N ASP A 173 15.16 -1.34 -5.23
CA ASP A 173 14.69 -1.19 -6.61
C ASP A 173 15.21 -2.34 -7.47
N ASP A 174 14.30 -3.22 -7.88
CA ASP A 174 14.63 -4.41 -8.65
C ASP A 174 14.94 -4.11 -10.11
N LYS A 175 14.36 -3.05 -10.68
CA LYS A 175 14.61 -2.65 -12.07
C LYS A 175 16.00 -2.04 -12.23
N ALA A 176 16.42 -1.20 -11.29
CA ALA A 176 17.72 -0.56 -11.31
C ALA A 176 18.83 -1.41 -10.64
N GLY A 177 18.45 -2.41 -9.82
CA GLY A 177 19.40 -3.27 -9.12
C GLY A 177 20.15 -2.56 -8.00
N VAL A 178 19.50 -1.60 -7.32
CA VAL A 178 20.12 -0.72 -6.32
C VAL A 178 19.27 -0.62 -5.05
N VAL A 179 19.88 -0.08 -3.99
CA VAL A 179 19.19 0.38 -2.78
C VAL A 179 19.49 1.86 -2.60
N TYR A 180 18.44 2.68 -2.62
CA TYR A 180 18.53 4.11 -2.35
C TYR A 180 18.54 4.35 -0.84
N ARG A 181 19.27 5.37 -0.39
CA ARG A 181 19.20 5.87 0.98
C ARG A 181 18.73 7.32 0.97
N ILE A 182 17.58 7.56 1.59
CA ILE A 182 16.95 8.87 1.71
C ILE A 182 17.25 9.41 3.11
N THR A 183 17.91 10.56 3.17
CA THR A 183 18.25 11.27 4.41
C THR A 183 17.57 12.63 4.46
N TYR A 184 17.23 13.09 5.66
CA TYR A 184 16.76 14.45 5.89
C TYR A 184 17.86 15.26 6.57
N SER A 185 18.32 16.34 5.94
CA SER A 185 19.39 17.20 6.49
C SER A 185 18.86 18.41 7.28
N GLY A 186 17.55 18.67 7.24
CA GLY A 186 16.95 19.87 7.84
C GLY A 186 17.43 21.18 7.19
N SER A 187 16.57 22.17 7.24
CA SER A 187 16.90 23.59 7.07
C SER A 187 15.96 24.39 7.96
#